data_AF-A0A2D6HZB9-F1
#
_entry.id   AF-A0A2D6HZB9-F1
#
_cell.length_a   1.000
_cell.length_b   1.000
_cell.length_c   1.000
_cell.angle_alpha   90.00
_cell.angle_beta   90.00
_cell.angle_gamma   90.00
#
_symmetry.space_group_name_H-M   'P 1'
#
loop_
_entity.id
_entity.type
_entity.pdbx_description
1 polymer ?
#
loop_
_entity_poly.entity_id
_entity_poly.type
_entity_poly.pdbx_seq_one_letter_code
_entity_poly.pdbx_strand_id
1 'polypeptide(L)'
;MSLHVRTISAETHARWLRSQASVSFLQLPCWAYVKVGWRGKSVGWFDGDRLVGVALVLHRSVPKIRWRTLAYIPEGPVIDWTTPTYDSTDWLQPLLSHCATVGAF
;
A
#
# COMPACT_ATOMS: atom_id res chain seq x y z
N MET A 1 8.39 -17.64 5.24
CA MET A 1 8.78 -16.99 3.97
C MET A 1 8.66 -15.49 4.20
N SER A 2 9.57 -14.65 3.72
CA SER A 2 9.56 -13.22 4.08
C SER A 2 9.08 -12.36 2.93
N LEU A 3 7.96 -11.67 3.13
CA LEU A 3 7.49 -10.66 2.19
C LEU A 3 8.25 -9.36 2.38
N HIS A 4 8.52 -8.67 1.28
CA HIS A 4 9.13 -7.35 1.28
C HIS A 4 8.19 -6.32 0.66
N VAL A 5 8.06 -5.15 1.30
CA VAL A 5 7.26 -4.04 0.78
C VAL A 5 8.18 -2.96 0.21
N ARG A 6 7.91 -2.55 -1.03
CA ARG A 6 8.59 -1.42 -1.67
C ARG A 6 7.63 -0.55 -2.45
N THR A 7 8.08 0.65 -2.74
CA THR A 7 7.37 1.56 -3.64
C THR A 7 7.36 0.98 -5.05
N ILE A 8 6.23 1.08 -5.73
CA ILE A 8 6.05 0.72 -7.15
C ILE A 8 5.49 1.91 -7.92
N SER A 9 5.62 1.89 -9.24
CA SER A 9 4.97 2.91 -10.07
C SER A 9 3.45 2.76 -10.06
N ALA A 10 2.74 3.87 -10.27
CA ALA A 10 1.29 3.86 -10.45
C ALA A 10 0.86 2.95 -11.62
N GLU A 11 1.67 2.87 -12.67
CA GLU A 11 1.40 1.98 -13.81
C GLU A 11 1.49 0.50 -13.43
N THR A 12 2.53 0.09 -12.71
CA THR A 12 2.65 -1.30 -12.21
C THR A 12 1.51 -1.65 -11.28
N HIS A 13 1.13 -0.73 -10.40
CA HIS A 13 -0.02 -0.90 -9.51
C HIS A 13 -1.32 -1.09 -10.31
N ALA A 14 -1.62 -0.18 -11.25
CA ALA A 14 -2.82 -0.27 -12.08
C ALA A 14 -2.85 -1.55 -12.92
N ARG A 15 -1.71 -1.99 -13.46
CA ARG A 15 -1.59 -3.24 -14.21
C ARG A 15 -1.91 -4.46 -13.35
N TRP A 16 -1.43 -4.49 -12.11
CA TRP A 16 -1.72 -5.58 -11.17
C TRP A 16 -3.18 -5.59 -10.71
N LEU A 17 -3.79 -4.43 -10.45
CA LEU A 17 -5.21 -4.36 -10.08
C LEU A 17 -6.12 -4.92 -11.20
N ARG A 18 -5.77 -4.70 -12.47
CA ARG A 18 -6.51 -5.25 -13.62
C ARG A 18 -6.47 -6.77 -13.71
N SER A 19 -5.51 -7.44 -13.08
CA SER A 19 -5.45 -8.91 -13.06
C SER A 19 -6.27 -9.53 -11.93
N GLN A 20 -6.86 -8.71 -11.05
CA GLN A 20 -7.68 -9.19 -9.94
C GLN A 20 -9.15 -9.32 -10.37
N ALA A 21 -9.87 -10.27 -9.77
CA ALA A 21 -11.29 -10.48 -10.06
C ALA A 21 -12.17 -9.29 -9.61
N SER A 22 -11.81 -8.66 -8.50
CA SER A 22 -12.49 -7.47 -7.98
C SER A 22 -11.54 -6.67 -7.10
N VAL A 23 -11.65 -5.35 -7.15
CA VAL A 23 -10.88 -4.41 -6.33
C VAL A 23 -11.75 -3.22 -5.97
N SER A 24 -11.48 -2.59 -4.81
CA SER A 24 -12.07 -1.29 -4.51
C SER A 24 -11.54 -0.22 -5.46
N PHE A 25 -12.42 0.64 -5.96
CA PHE A 25 -12.01 1.79 -6.77
C PHE A 25 -11.14 2.77 -5.96
N LEU A 26 -11.23 2.74 -4.62
CA LEU A 26 -10.39 3.56 -3.73
C LEU A 26 -8.92 3.15 -3.75
N GLN A 27 -8.61 1.94 -4.23
CA GLN A 27 -7.24 1.44 -4.40
C GLN A 27 -6.65 1.80 -5.77
N LEU A 28 -7.43 2.37 -6.69
CA LEU A 28 -6.89 2.85 -7.98
C LEU A 28 -5.88 3.98 -7.75
N PRO A 29 -4.69 3.96 -8.38
CA PRO A 29 -3.69 5.03 -8.20
C PRO A 29 -4.22 6.44 -8.49
N CYS A 30 -5.15 6.57 -9.45
CA CYS A 30 -5.75 7.85 -9.80
C CYS A 30 -6.64 8.43 -8.68
N TRP A 31 -7.07 7.61 -7.71
CA TRP A 31 -7.80 8.08 -6.55
C TRP A 31 -6.98 9.08 -5.72
N ALA A 32 -5.65 8.97 -5.72
CA ALA A 32 -4.78 9.95 -5.07
C ALA A 32 -4.95 11.37 -5.66
N TYR A 33 -5.31 11.50 -6.94
CA TYR A 33 -5.44 12.80 -7.61
C TYR A 33 -6.67 13.59 -7.14
N VAL A 34 -7.72 12.92 -6.65
CA VAL A 34 -8.92 13.58 -6.13
C VAL A 34 -8.85 13.84 -4.62
N LYS A 35 -7.85 13.30 -3.91
CA LYS A 35 -7.68 13.46 -2.46
C LYS A 35 -6.74 14.64 -2.16
N VAL A 36 -7.25 15.86 -2.37
CA VAL A 36 -6.52 17.10 -2.09
C VAL A 36 -5.95 17.11 -0.66
N GLY A 37 -4.69 17.50 -0.52
CA GLY A 37 -3.98 17.52 0.77
C GLY A 37 -3.45 16.16 1.24
N TRP A 38 -3.60 15.11 0.43
CA TRP A 38 -2.98 13.81 0.63
C TRP A 38 -1.90 13.55 -0.42
N ARG A 39 -0.80 12.93 0.01
CA ARG A 39 0.25 12.43 -0.89
C ARG A 39 0.06 10.93 -1.07
N GLY A 40 -0.43 10.53 -2.24
CA GLY A 40 -0.59 9.13 -2.59
C GLY A 40 0.74 8.47 -2.95
N LYS A 41 0.90 7.21 -2.53
CA LYS A 41 2.06 6.37 -2.86
C LYS A 41 1.60 4.94 -3.11
N SER A 42 1.98 4.39 -4.25
CA SER A 42 1.73 2.98 -4.57
C SER A 42 2.84 2.12 -3.99
N VAL A 43 2.46 1.08 -3.25
CA VAL A 43 3.39 0.08 -2.70
C VAL A 43 2.98 -1.32 -3.16
N GLY A 44 3.94 -2.23 -3.17
CA GLY A 44 3.72 -3.63 -3.52
C GLY A 44 4.45 -4.57 -2.57
N TRP A 45 3.83 -5.72 -2.33
CA TRP A 45 4.42 -6.85 -1.60
C TRP A 45 5.11 -7.78 -2.59
N PHE A 46 6.32 -8.19 -2.26
CA PHE A 46 7.14 -9.06 -3.06
C PHE A 46 7.51 -10.33 -2.29
N ASP A 47 7.25 -11.48 -2.91
CA ASP A 47 7.83 -12.77 -2.54
C ASP A 47 8.98 -13.07 -3.52
N GLY A 48 10.22 -12.90 -3.07
CA GLY A 48 11.37 -12.77 -3.97
C GLY A 48 11.17 -11.60 -4.93
N ASP A 49 11.18 -11.87 -6.24
CA ASP A 49 10.94 -10.86 -7.28
C ASP A 49 9.46 -10.77 -7.73
N ARG A 50 8.61 -11.67 -7.21
CA ARG A 50 7.20 -11.75 -7.63
C ARG A 50 6.35 -10.76 -6.85
N LEU A 51 5.64 -9.88 -7.57
CA LEU A 51 4.62 -8.99 -6.99
C LEU A 51 3.37 -9.80 -6.64
N VAL A 52 3.06 -9.92 -5.35
CA VAL A 52 1.94 -10.73 -4.81
C VAL A 52 0.80 -9.90 -4.22
N GLY A 53 0.96 -8.58 -4.15
CA GLY A 53 -0.02 -7.69 -3.54
C GLY A 53 0.32 -6.22 -3.74
N VAL A 54 -0.67 -5.34 -3.61
CA VAL A 54 -0.50 -3.89 -3.80
C VAL A 54 -1.37 -3.08 -2.83
N ALA A 55 -0.97 -1.83 -2.60
CA ALA A 55 -1.82 -0.87 -1.91
C ALA A 55 -1.56 0.56 -2.38
N LEU A 56 -2.64 1.35 -2.39
CA LEU A 56 -2.55 2.80 -2.40
C LEU A 56 -2.50 3.31 -0.96
N VAL A 57 -1.36 3.86 -0.57
CA VAL A 57 -1.18 4.53 0.72
C VAL A 57 -1.32 6.04 0.54
N LEU A 58 -2.24 6.66 1.26
CA LEU A 58 -2.44 8.10 1.29
C LEU A 58 -1.79 8.66 2.56
N HIS A 59 -0.77 9.50 2.40
CA HIS A 59 -0.12 10.19 3.52
C HIS A 59 -0.67 11.59 3.71
N ARG A 60 -0.97 11.97 4.96
CA ARG A 60 -1.31 13.35 5.32
C ARG A 60 -0.49 13.80 6.52
N SER A 61 0.07 15.01 6.47
CA SER A 61 0.81 15.58 7.59
C SER A 61 -0.10 15.83 8.79
N VAL A 62 0.39 15.54 10.00
CA VAL A 62 -0.36 15.82 11.23
C VAL A 62 -0.28 17.31 11.55
N PRO A 63 -1.42 17.98 11.87
CA PRO A 63 -1.39 19.37 12.30
C PRO A 63 -0.42 19.58 13.46
N LYS A 64 0.39 20.65 13.40
CA LYS A 64 1.42 21.02 14.39
C LYS A 64 2.62 20.05 14.52
N ILE A 65 2.62 18.89 13.88
CA ILE A 65 3.72 17.90 13.91
C ILE A 65 4.14 17.55 12.48
N ARG A 66 4.89 18.46 11.84
CA ARG A 66 5.20 18.38 10.40
C ARG A 66 6.08 17.20 9.97
N TRP A 67 6.78 16.57 10.91
CA TRP A 67 7.65 15.41 10.66
C TRP A 67 6.93 14.06 10.80
N ARG A 68 5.64 14.05 11.17
CA ARG A 68 4.80 12.87 11.24
C ARG A 68 3.69 12.93 10.19
N THR A 69 3.34 11.77 9.65
CA THR A 69 2.21 11.61 8.74
C THR A 69 1.26 10.52 9.23
N LEU A 70 -0.03 10.68 8.95
CA LEU A 70 -0.99 9.58 8.97
C LEU A 70 -0.87 8.83 7.64
N ALA A 71 -0.64 7.52 7.70
CA ALA A 71 -0.76 6.63 6.55
C ALA A 71 -2.17 6.01 6.53
N TYR A 72 -2.90 6.19 5.43
CA TYR A 72 -4.27 5.70 5.27
C TYR A 72 -4.38 4.83 4.02
N ILE A 73 -4.95 3.63 4.17
CA ILE A 73 -5.13 2.65 3.08
C ILE A 73 -6.64 2.39 2.92
N PRO A 74 -7.34 3.16 2.07
CA PRO A 74 -8.80 3.07 1.96
C PRO A 74 -9.23 1.74 1.31
N GLU A 75 -9.96 0.90 2.04
CA GLU A 75 -10.45 -0.42 1.54
C GLU A 75 -9.36 -1.30 0.92
N GLY A 76 -8.13 -1.19 1.43
CA GLY A 76 -7.04 -2.07 1.08
C GLY A 76 -6.35 -2.61 2.34
N PRO A 77 -5.16 -3.20 2.20
CA PRO A 77 -4.45 -3.47 0.95
C PRO A 77 -5.16 -4.50 0.06
N VAL A 78 -4.80 -4.54 -1.23
CA VAL A 78 -5.26 -5.57 -2.17
C VAL A 78 -4.25 -6.71 -2.18
N ILE A 79 -4.50 -7.69 -1.31
CA ILE A 79 -3.70 -8.89 -1.09
C ILE A 79 -4.63 -10.10 -0.96
N ASP A 80 -4.09 -11.31 -1.09
CA ASP A 80 -4.83 -12.53 -0.81
C ASP A 80 -4.87 -12.78 0.70
N TRP A 81 -5.96 -12.38 1.34
CA TRP A 81 -6.18 -12.59 2.78
C TRP A 81 -6.53 -14.03 3.14
N THR A 82 -6.86 -14.86 2.15
CA THR A 82 -7.33 -16.24 2.35
C THR A 82 -6.24 -17.27 2.12
N THR A 83 -5.09 -16.86 1.58
CA THR A 83 -3.96 -17.75 1.37
C THR A 83 -3.49 -18.35 2.70
N PRO A 84 -3.23 -19.67 2.74
CA PRO A 84 -2.60 -20.29 3.91
C PRO A 84 -1.09 -20.03 3.97
N THR A 85 -0.50 -19.41 2.94
CA THR A 85 0.96 -19.23 2.82
C THR A 85 1.51 -18.14 3.73
N TYR A 86 0.72 -17.09 3.99
CA TYR A 86 1.12 -15.92 4.77
C TYR A 86 0.05 -15.56 5.79
N ASP A 87 0.47 -15.24 7.00
CA ASP A 87 -0.45 -14.72 8.01
C ASP A 87 -0.53 -13.19 8.00
N SER A 88 -1.33 -12.61 8.90
CA SER A 88 -1.48 -11.17 9.01
C SER A 88 -0.18 -10.44 9.35
N THR A 89 0.72 -11.08 10.10
CA THR A 89 2.02 -10.52 10.48
C THR A 89 2.94 -10.44 9.28
N ASP A 90 2.98 -11.48 8.45
CA ASP A 90 3.75 -11.52 7.20
C ASP A 90 3.36 -10.39 6.25
N TRP A 91 2.05 -10.07 6.18
CA TRP A 91 1.55 -8.96 5.37
C TRP A 91 1.80 -7.59 6.00
N LEU A 92 1.52 -7.43 7.30
CA LEU A 92 1.46 -6.11 7.93
C LEU A 92 2.82 -5.60 8.41
N GLN A 93 3.71 -6.44 8.94
CA GLN A 93 5.03 -6.01 9.43
C GLN A 93 5.89 -5.31 8.38
N PRO A 94 6.06 -5.82 7.15
CA PRO A 94 6.86 -5.13 6.14
C PRO A 94 6.20 -3.81 5.68
N LEU A 95 4.87 -3.73 5.69
CA LEU A 95 4.15 -2.48 5.40
C LEU A 95 4.37 -1.43 6.50
N LEU A 96 4.25 -1.82 7.77
CA LEU A 96 4.52 -0.95 8.91
C LEU A 96 5.96 -0.43 8.88
N SER A 97 6.92 -1.32 8.63
CA SER A 97 8.33 -0.97 8.46
C SER A 97 8.52 0.02 7.31
N HIS A 98 7.90 -0.21 6.15
CA HIS A 98 7.96 0.72 5.02
C HIS A 98 7.37 2.09 5.37
N CYS A 99 6.19 2.13 5.97
CA CYS A 99 5.50 3.35 6.36
C CYS A 99 6.29 4.16 7.40
N ALA A 100 6.94 3.49 8.36
CA ALA A 100 7.79 4.15 9.35
C ALA A 100 8.96 4.91 8.71
N THR A 101 9.58 4.37 7.63
CA THR A 101 10.67 5.06 6.91
C THR A 101 10.26 6.38 6.27
N VAL A 102 8.96 6.58 6.01
CA VAL A 102 8.39 7.80 5.41
C VAL A 102 7.68 8.68 6.43
N GLY A 103 7.93 8.44 7.73
CA GLY A 103 7.43 9.26 8.84
C GLY A 103 5.99 8.97 9.23
N ALA A 104 5.42 7.82 8.83
CA ALA A 104 4.14 7.37 9.39
C ALA A 104 4.32 6.97 10.87
N PHE A 105 3.26 7.10 11.66
CA PHE A 105 3.18 6.58 13.02
C PHE A 105 2.02 5.61 13.15
#